data_AF-R9L1N2-F1
#
_entry.id   AF-R9L1N2-F1
#
_cell.length_a   1.000
_cell.length_b   1.000
_cell.length_c   1.000
_cell.angle_alpha   90.00
_cell.angle_beta   90.00
_cell.angle_gamma   90.00
#
_symmetry.space_group_name_H-M   'P 1'
#
loop_
_entity.id
_entity.type
_entity.pdbx_description
1 polymer ?
#
loop_
_entity_poly.entity_id
_entity_poly.type
_entity_poly.pdbx_seq_one_letter_code
_entity_poly.pdbx_strand_id
1 'polypeptide(L)'
;MKEMGVESMVANVEEVVSADGAQSRSFDRRAFLKGSAIGMAGMMPLASLVGCAPKGSEASLSETSGEEPSAANQAFAAGGVEDSMSLEELNALRHAFVDSQTAYTCEDGSVVPEVYVKLRALFNTYGWGMGMAVNDHAFDEFVYLFSEDEAQAYLEMPFGVEFTATDFSLESGRDEAACLALCEDLAKRGTLYRVRRGGVSFFHHLAMAYGLWEFQILGAGDTPEYREAHSYVFTEDAPQNKMGTGTPFYYSIPVGKEVLADDEPGLYPYDDIEKILENNTVFAVGPCQCQALDLAGIPLDPMPEIERCVAFGATAQYVIDGGYGREITRDEAREILQKCKEAGYVYQHTWTKEPEIMCNCPRDVCGILTTYEALGDQLADFNTCVNVSHYTLEHDKDACIKCGKCMDRCPVRCISMDDEGFPARLMSCVRCGQCALVCPQDARKLRLANPDSVEPLAKNLLDDYNKKAAFRFANDMIPVK
;
A
#
# COMPACT_ATOMS: atom_id res chain seq x y z
N MET A 1 -10.62 -50.18 -17.10
CA MET A 1 -10.63 -51.06 -15.90
C MET A 1 -9.50 -50.57 -15.01
N LYS A 2 -9.73 -49.54 -14.21
CA LYS A 2 -10.28 -49.50 -12.83
C LYS A 2 -9.22 -49.85 -11.76
N GLU A 3 -9.00 -48.83 -10.92
CA GLU A 3 -8.65 -48.83 -9.49
C GLU A 3 -7.25 -49.25 -9.02
N MET A 4 -6.69 -48.39 -8.16
CA MET A 4 -5.81 -48.59 -6.98
C MET A 4 -4.98 -47.29 -6.83
N GLY A 5 -5.04 -46.46 -5.81
CA GLY A 5 -5.52 -46.56 -4.42
C GLY A 5 -4.49 -45.77 -3.59
N VAL A 6 -4.79 -44.53 -3.24
CA VAL A 6 -3.91 -43.59 -2.51
C VAL A 6 -4.33 -43.57 -1.06
N GLU A 7 -3.55 -44.19 -0.18
CA GLU A 7 -3.61 -44.00 1.28
C GLU A 7 -2.26 -44.46 1.87
N SER A 8 -1.37 -43.52 2.19
CA SER A 8 -0.46 -43.59 3.35
C SER A 8 0.44 -42.34 3.36
N MET A 9 0.25 -41.46 4.35
CA MET A 9 1.27 -40.59 4.97
C MET A 9 0.58 -39.58 5.91
N VAL A 10 -0.04 -40.06 6.98
CA VAL A 10 -0.27 -39.27 8.20
C VAL A 10 -0.22 -40.23 9.39
N ALA A 11 0.94 -40.35 10.03
CA ALA A 11 1.06 -40.87 11.38
C ALA A 11 2.43 -40.48 11.96
N ASN A 12 2.42 -40.10 13.24
CA ASN A 12 3.56 -39.85 14.15
C ASN A 12 4.00 -38.39 14.32
N VAL A 13 3.19 -37.59 15.04
CA VAL A 13 3.69 -36.64 16.05
C VAL A 13 2.66 -36.50 17.18
N GLU A 14 2.43 -37.54 17.98
CA GLU A 14 1.77 -37.40 19.29
C GLU A 14 2.31 -38.48 20.23
N GLU A 15 3.34 -38.15 21.01
CA GLU A 15 3.60 -38.71 22.35
C GLU A 15 4.94 -38.15 22.83
N VAL A 16 4.90 -37.02 23.55
CA VAL A 16 5.61 -36.74 24.81
C VAL A 16 5.08 -35.38 25.24
N VAL A 17 4.21 -35.33 26.25
CA VAL A 17 4.30 -34.42 27.43
C VAL A 17 3.10 -34.79 28.33
N SER A 18 3.37 -35.47 29.42
CA SER A 18 2.52 -35.40 30.61
C SER A 18 3.41 -35.33 31.84
N ALA A 19 3.42 -34.18 32.52
CA ALA A 19 3.29 -34.06 33.98
C ALA A 19 3.52 -32.60 34.42
N ASP A 20 2.66 -32.17 35.34
CA ASP A 20 2.81 -31.08 36.31
C ASP A 20 2.56 -29.62 35.88
N GLY A 21 1.30 -29.21 35.94
CA GLY A 21 0.81 -28.56 37.17
C GLY A 21 1.12 -27.08 37.44
N ALA A 22 0.63 -26.17 36.59
CA ALA A 22 0.20 -24.81 36.99
C ALA A 22 -0.74 -24.24 35.92
N GLN A 23 -2.05 -24.19 36.19
CA GLN A 23 -3.03 -23.59 35.27
C GLN A 23 -3.01 -22.06 35.39
N SER A 24 -2.16 -21.38 34.61
CA SER A 24 -2.59 -20.16 33.94
C SER A 24 -3.27 -20.60 32.65
N ARG A 25 -4.50 -20.16 32.38
CA ARG A 25 -5.14 -20.41 31.09
C ARG A 25 -4.33 -19.67 30.02
N SER A 26 -3.38 -20.37 29.38
CA SER A 26 -2.67 -19.87 28.22
C SER A 26 -3.67 -19.62 27.11
N PHE A 27 -3.63 -18.44 26.49
CA PHE A 27 -4.44 -18.10 25.33
C PHE A 27 -4.23 -19.15 24.23
N ASP A 28 -5.29 -19.81 23.79
CA ASP A 28 -5.22 -20.78 22.69
C ASP A 28 -5.49 -20.07 21.37
N ARG A 29 -4.40 -19.71 20.67
CA ARG A 29 -4.43 -19.05 19.35
C ARG A 29 -5.35 -19.75 18.35
N ARG A 30 -5.38 -21.09 18.35
CA ARG A 30 -6.22 -21.86 17.41
C ARG A 30 -7.69 -21.83 17.81
N ALA A 31 -7.98 -21.80 19.10
CA ALA A 31 -9.35 -21.66 19.59
C ALA A 31 -9.90 -20.26 19.31
N PHE A 32 -9.08 -19.20 19.48
CA PHE A 32 -9.45 -17.83 19.15
C PHE A 32 -9.84 -17.68 17.67
N LEU A 33 -8.94 -18.08 16.75
CA LEU A 33 -9.21 -18.01 15.31
C LEU A 33 -10.42 -18.86 14.86
N LYS A 34 -10.70 -19.99 15.54
CA LYS A 34 -11.89 -20.81 15.26
C LYS A 34 -13.19 -20.22 15.82
N GLY A 35 -13.12 -19.46 16.90
CA GLY A 35 -14.25 -18.70 17.45
C GLY A 35 -14.64 -17.54 16.54
N SER A 36 -13.64 -16.91 15.90
CA SER A 36 -13.82 -15.81 14.94
C SER A 36 -14.59 -16.21 13.67
N ALA A 37 -14.48 -17.47 13.23
CA ALA A 37 -15.07 -17.99 11.98
C ALA A 37 -16.61 -18.09 11.96
N ILE A 38 -17.31 -17.63 13.00
CA ILE A 38 -18.78 -17.66 13.10
C ILE A 38 -19.39 -16.24 12.99
N GLY A 39 -18.58 -15.21 12.72
CA GLY A 39 -19.04 -13.84 12.43
C GLY A 39 -19.46 -13.66 10.97
N MET A 40 -20.57 -12.95 10.73
CA MET A 40 -21.10 -12.66 9.40
C MET A 40 -20.03 -12.10 8.44
N ALA A 41 -20.02 -12.64 7.21
CA ALA A 41 -19.23 -12.19 6.08
C ALA A 41 -19.17 -10.65 5.96
N GLY A 42 -18.12 -10.06 6.51
CA GLY A 42 -17.78 -8.65 6.37
C GLY A 42 -17.10 -8.43 5.03
N MET A 43 -17.85 -8.57 3.93
CA MET A 43 -17.43 -7.92 2.68
C MET A 43 -17.31 -6.44 3.00
N MET A 44 -16.10 -5.87 2.93
CA MET A 44 -15.99 -4.43 2.74
C MET A 44 -16.84 -4.10 1.51
N PRO A 45 -17.93 -3.32 1.63
CA PRO A 45 -18.58 -2.78 0.45
C PRO A 45 -17.52 -1.95 -0.29
N LEU A 46 -17.56 -1.97 -1.62
CA LEU A 46 -16.70 -1.15 -2.49
C LEU A 46 -16.55 0.30 -1.98
N ALA A 47 -17.59 0.81 -1.31
CA ALA A 47 -17.66 2.10 -0.63
C ALA A 47 -16.59 2.33 0.45
N SER A 48 -16.11 1.31 1.16
CA SER A 48 -15.04 1.41 2.17
C SER A 48 -13.69 1.64 1.51
N LEU A 49 -13.43 1.06 0.33
CA LEU A 49 -12.22 1.35 -0.46
C LEU A 49 -12.33 2.66 -1.26
N VAL A 50 -13.55 3.18 -1.42
CA VAL A 50 -13.92 4.34 -2.25
C VAL A 50 -14.34 5.56 -1.41
N GLY A 51 -14.25 5.50 -0.08
CA GLY A 51 -14.52 6.65 0.81
C GLY A 51 -15.96 7.20 0.74
N CYS A 52 -16.96 6.37 0.39
CA CYS A 52 -18.34 6.83 0.30
C CYS A 52 -19.13 6.39 1.54
N ALA A 53 -19.50 7.35 2.41
CA ALA A 53 -20.53 7.13 3.42
C ALA A 53 -21.89 6.80 2.74
N PRO A 54 -22.74 5.93 3.33
CA PRO A 54 -24.02 5.57 2.73
C PRO A 54 -24.97 6.78 2.68
N LYS A 55 -25.48 7.09 1.48
CA LYS A 55 -26.54 8.09 1.30
C LYS A 55 -27.87 7.55 1.85
N GLY A 56 -28.40 8.20 2.89
CA GLY A 56 -29.77 8.04 3.35
C GLY A 56 -30.79 8.46 2.29
N SER A 57 -31.95 7.81 2.35
CA SER A 57 -33.07 7.85 1.41
C SER A 57 -33.64 9.23 1.07
N GLU A 58 -34.18 9.32 -0.14
CA GLU A 58 -34.94 10.41 -0.74
C GLU A 58 -35.92 11.12 0.22
N ALA A 59 -35.77 12.43 0.37
CA ALA A 59 -36.84 13.33 0.76
C ALA A 59 -36.66 14.68 0.04
N SER A 60 -37.80 15.22 -0.38
CA SER A 60 -37.99 16.33 -1.32
C SER A 60 -37.27 17.64 -0.97
N LEU A 61 -36.81 18.31 -2.03
CA LEU A 61 -36.36 19.71 -2.06
C LEU A 61 -37.36 20.67 -1.40
N SER A 62 -36.89 21.43 -0.41
CA SER A 62 -37.40 22.78 -0.13
C SER A 62 -36.25 23.68 0.29
N GLU A 63 -36.13 24.81 -0.40
CA GLU A 63 -35.19 25.89 -0.11
C GLU A 63 -35.43 26.49 1.27
N THR A 64 -34.40 26.54 2.11
CA THR A 64 -34.24 27.61 3.11
C THR A 64 -32.78 27.84 3.42
N SER A 65 -32.45 29.13 3.47
CA SER A 65 -31.16 29.78 3.72
C SER A 65 -30.55 29.52 5.09
N GLY A 66 -29.21 29.48 5.12
CA GLY A 66 -28.37 30.01 6.19
C GLY A 66 -28.22 29.14 7.44
N GLU A 67 -27.28 28.19 7.41
CA GLU A 67 -26.67 27.63 8.61
C GLU A 67 -25.14 27.57 8.42
N GLU A 68 -24.41 27.96 9.47
CA GLU A 68 -22.94 27.91 9.52
C GLU A 68 -22.42 26.46 9.42
N PRO A 69 -21.20 26.23 8.88
CA PRO A 69 -20.68 24.89 8.72
C PRO A 69 -20.45 24.24 10.08
N SER A 70 -21.01 23.05 10.28
CA SER A 70 -20.71 22.19 11.43
C SER A 70 -19.25 21.74 11.41
N ALA A 71 -18.72 21.36 12.57
CA ALA A 71 -17.32 20.98 12.80
C ALA A 71 -16.77 19.82 11.93
N ALA A 72 -17.60 19.16 11.13
CA ALA A 72 -17.18 18.20 10.11
C ALA A 72 -16.58 18.86 8.84
N ASN A 73 -16.72 20.19 8.71
CA ASN A 73 -16.21 21.00 7.60
C ASN A 73 -14.93 21.79 7.97
N GLN A 74 -14.17 21.38 9.00
CA GLN A 74 -12.78 21.85 9.11
C GLN A 74 -11.98 21.22 7.97
N ALA A 75 -12.06 21.92 6.85
CA ALA A 75 -11.47 21.58 5.57
C ALA A 75 -9.98 21.28 5.74
N PHE A 76 -9.59 20.17 5.10
CA PHE A 76 -8.25 19.71 4.81
C PHE A 76 -7.37 20.86 4.33
N ALA A 77 -6.74 21.56 5.26
CA ALA A 77 -5.71 22.51 4.92
C ALA A 77 -4.56 21.71 4.29
N ALA A 78 -4.14 22.11 3.09
CA ALA A 78 -2.84 21.76 2.56
C ALA A 78 -1.79 22.40 3.49
N GLY A 79 -1.48 21.72 4.59
CA GLY A 79 -0.40 22.11 5.48
C GLY A 79 0.90 21.90 4.72
N GLY A 80 1.51 23.01 4.28
CA GLY A 80 2.89 23.00 3.82
C GLY A 80 3.77 22.39 4.91
N VAL A 81 4.58 21.42 4.54
CA VAL A 81 5.51 20.72 5.45
C VAL A 81 6.64 21.67 5.81
N GLU A 82 6.39 22.62 6.73
CA GLU A 82 7.43 23.51 7.25
C GLU A 82 7.92 23.17 8.65
N ASP A 83 7.37 22.16 9.33
CA ASP A 83 7.92 21.63 10.59
C ASP A 83 7.87 20.10 10.60
N SER A 84 8.88 19.44 10.01
CA SER A 84 9.00 17.98 10.10
C SER A 84 9.53 17.59 11.48
N MET A 85 8.67 16.96 12.28
CA MET A 85 9.05 16.21 13.49
C MET A 85 10.27 15.33 13.21
N SER A 86 11.28 15.40 14.08
CA SER A 86 12.45 14.53 13.97
C SER A 86 12.06 13.07 14.19
N LEU A 87 12.87 12.13 13.69
CA LEU A 87 12.60 10.70 13.88
C LEU A 87 12.63 10.30 15.36
N GLU A 88 13.45 10.97 16.17
CA GLU A 88 13.50 10.77 17.63
C GLU A 88 12.18 11.18 18.29
N GLU A 89 11.65 12.37 17.97
CA GLU A 89 10.36 12.83 18.46
C GLU A 89 9.22 11.92 17.99
N LEU A 90 9.23 11.51 16.71
CA LEU A 90 8.25 10.57 16.16
C LEU A 90 8.26 9.24 16.91
N ASN A 91 9.44 8.67 17.12
CA ASN A 91 9.56 7.39 17.82
C ASN A 91 9.16 7.50 19.29
N ALA A 92 9.44 8.62 19.97
CA ALA A 92 8.93 8.87 21.32
C ALA A 92 7.39 8.85 21.36
N LEU A 93 6.72 9.46 20.38
CA LEU A 93 5.26 9.40 20.25
C LEU A 93 4.75 7.99 19.93
N ARG A 94 5.46 7.24 19.07
CA ARG A 94 5.13 5.84 18.78
C ARG A 94 5.20 4.98 20.03
N HIS A 95 6.30 5.06 20.79
CA HIS A 95 6.44 4.33 22.06
C HIS A 95 5.33 4.70 23.03
N ALA A 96 5.07 6.00 23.25
CA ALA A 96 3.99 6.43 24.14
C ALA A 96 2.62 5.89 23.70
N PHE A 97 2.31 5.92 22.41
CA PHE A 97 1.06 5.39 21.88
C PHE A 97 0.95 3.87 22.06
N VAL A 98 1.99 3.13 21.70
CA VAL A 98 2.05 1.66 21.85
C VAL A 98 1.97 1.27 23.32
N ASP A 99 2.72 1.90 24.21
CA ASP A 99 2.74 1.59 25.64
C ASP A 99 1.42 1.90 26.34
N SER A 100 0.64 2.85 25.79
CA SER A 100 -0.69 3.17 26.31
C SER A 100 -1.76 2.11 26.01
N GLN A 101 -1.47 1.15 25.12
CA GLN A 101 -2.42 0.10 24.79
C GLN A 101 -2.46 -0.99 25.86
N THR A 102 -3.65 -1.52 26.11
CA THR A 102 -3.91 -2.61 27.06
C THR A 102 -4.62 -3.77 26.36
N ALA A 103 -4.72 -4.92 27.03
CA ALA A 103 -5.54 -6.03 26.55
C ALA A 103 -6.97 -5.57 26.16
N TYR A 104 -7.51 -6.17 25.11
CA TYR A 104 -8.84 -5.86 24.56
C TYR A 104 -9.81 -6.99 24.90
N THR A 105 -10.99 -6.67 25.40
CA THR A 105 -12.04 -7.65 25.71
C THR A 105 -13.10 -7.60 24.62
N CYS A 106 -13.28 -8.72 23.91
CA CYS A 106 -14.28 -8.88 22.87
C CYS A 106 -15.70 -8.92 23.44
N GLU A 107 -16.70 -8.70 22.58
CA GLU A 107 -18.12 -8.73 22.95
C GLU A 107 -18.55 -10.08 23.53
N ASP A 108 -17.94 -11.17 23.07
CA ASP A 108 -18.18 -12.54 23.57
C ASP A 108 -17.49 -12.84 24.92
N GLY A 109 -16.72 -11.89 25.45
CA GLY A 109 -15.98 -12.00 26.71
C GLY A 109 -14.60 -12.65 26.59
N SER A 110 -14.16 -13.04 25.39
CA SER A 110 -12.77 -13.41 25.14
C SER A 110 -11.85 -12.18 25.26
N VAL A 111 -10.57 -12.42 25.56
CA VAL A 111 -9.59 -11.35 25.79
C VAL A 111 -8.42 -11.53 24.83
N VAL A 112 -8.19 -10.52 23.99
CA VAL A 112 -7.00 -10.41 23.16
C VAL A 112 -5.82 -9.95 24.03
N PRO A 113 -4.72 -10.73 24.08
CA PRO A 113 -3.55 -10.36 24.86
C PRO A 113 -2.98 -8.99 24.50
N GLU A 114 -2.51 -8.27 25.51
CA GLU A 114 -1.96 -6.90 25.38
C GLU A 114 -0.88 -6.80 24.29
N VAL A 115 -0.02 -7.81 24.15
CA VAL A 115 1.05 -7.84 23.15
C VAL A 115 0.53 -7.70 21.72
N TYR A 116 -0.62 -8.30 21.39
CA TYR A 116 -1.22 -8.19 20.05
C TYR A 116 -1.89 -6.84 19.83
N VAL A 117 -2.49 -6.26 20.88
CA VAL A 117 -3.04 -4.91 20.81
C VAL A 117 -1.93 -3.88 20.57
N LYS A 118 -0.80 -4.03 21.27
CA LYS A 118 0.41 -3.24 21.09
C LYS A 118 1.02 -3.43 19.69
N LEU A 119 1.09 -4.66 19.20
CA LEU A 119 1.62 -4.97 17.87
C LEU A 119 0.77 -4.30 16.77
N ARG A 120 -0.56 -4.41 16.83
CA ARG A 120 -1.47 -3.67 15.94
C ARG A 120 -1.20 -2.17 16.01
N ALA A 121 -1.11 -1.62 17.23
CA ALA A 121 -0.87 -0.20 17.41
C ALA A 121 0.44 0.25 16.75
N LEU A 122 1.52 -0.52 16.89
CA LEU A 122 2.79 -0.26 16.21
C LEU A 122 2.61 -0.22 14.69
N PHE A 123 2.00 -1.24 14.08
CA PHE A 123 1.70 -1.25 12.64
C PHE A 123 0.84 -0.05 12.22
N ASN A 124 -0.10 0.39 13.06
CA ASN A 124 -0.94 1.55 12.79
C ASN A 124 -0.14 2.85 12.82
N THR A 125 1.05 2.90 13.40
CA THR A 125 1.94 4.07 13.38
C THR A 125 2.89 4.15 12.18
N TYR A 126 2.80 3.22 11.23
CA TYR A 126 3.59 3.26 9.99
C TYR A 126 2.72 3.60 8.78
N GLY A 127 3.26 4.43 7.88
CA GLY A 127 2.58 4.81 6.66
C GLY A 127 1.24 5.47 6.95
N TRP A 128 0.22 5.11 6.17
CA TRP A 128 -1.14 5.59 6.37
C TRP A 128 -1.94 4.78 7.43
N GLY A 129 -1.32 3.75 8.01
CA GLY A 129 -1.89 2.98 9.13
C GLY A 129 -3.07 2.09 8.74
N MET A 130 -3.90 1.78 9.72
CA MET A 130 -4.99 0.81 9.62
C MET A 130 -6.32 1.33 10.18
N GLY A 131 -6.33 2.57 10.68
CA GLY A 131 -7.46 3.14 11.39
C GLY A 131 -7.37 2.97 12.91
N MET A 132 -8.03 3.88 13.63
CA MET A 132 -8.05 3.98 15.08
C MET A 132 -9.22 3.23 15.70
N ALA A 133 -10.33 3.07 14.99
CA ALA A 133 -11.41 2.21 15.44
C ALA A 133 -10.87 0.78 15.60
N VAL A 134 -11.35 0.05 16.60
CA VAL A 134 -11.01 -1.36 16.81
C VAL A 134 -12.31 -2.13 17.04
N ASN A 135 -12.34 -3.35 16.52
CA ASN A 135 -13.40 -4.32 16.74
C ASN A 135 -12.75 -5.66 17.12
N ASP A 136 -13.57 -6.66 17.44
CA ASP A 136 -13.13 -7.96 17.94
C ASP A 136 -12.20 -8.72 16.98
N HIS A 137 -12.25 -8.41 15.69
CA HIS A 137 -11.46 -9.04 14.64
C HIS A 137 -10.24 -8.21 14.19
N ALA A 138 -10.07 -6.98 14.71
CA ALA A 138 -9.01 -6.06 14.30
C ALA A 138 -7.58 -6.55 14.66
N PHE A 139 -7.47 -7.69 15.35
CA PHE A 139 -6.22 -8.29 15.82
C PHE A 139 -5.93 -9.66 15.17
N ASP A 140 -6.89 -10.22 14.42
CA ASP A 140 -6.84 -11.61 13.94
C ASP A 140 -5.60 -11.87 13.08
N GLU A 141 -5.23 -10.93 12.19
CA GLU A 141 -4.04 -11.04 11.34
C GLU A 141 -2.75 -11.15 12.18
N PHE A 142 -2.61 -10.36 13.24
CA PHE A 142 -1.42 -10.40 14.10
C PHE A 142 -1.37 -11.68 14.91
N VAL A 143 -2.52 -12.16 15.41
CA VAL A 143 -2.63 -13.44 16.13
C VAL A 143 -2.31 -14.62 15.19
N TYR A 144 -2.69 -14.53 13.92
CA TYR A 144 -2.40 -15.53 12.91
C TYR A 144 -0.89 -15.58 12.61
N LEU A 145 -0.28 -14.42 12.35
CA LEU A 145 1.09 -14.33 11.85
C LEU A 145 2.18 -14.46 12.92
N PHE A 146 1.90 -14.04 14.17
CA PHE A 146 2.89 -13.97 15.23
C PHE A 146 2.48 -14.81 16.45
N SER A 147 3.42 -15.57 16.99
CA SER A 147 3.33 -16.01 18.39
C SER A 147 3.49 -14.83 19.34
N GLU A 148 3.12 -15.01 20.61
CA GLU A 148 3.23 -13.95 21.61
C GLU A 148 4.70 -13.51 21.81
N ASP A 149 5.66 -14.44 21.82
CA ASP A 149 7.08 -14.08 21.94
C ASP A 149 7.59 -13.36 20.68
N GLU A 150 7.16 -13.75 19.49
CA GLU A 150 7.52 -13.03 18.26
C GLU A 150 6.90 -11.64 18.22
N ALA A 151 5.64 -11.49 18.65
CA ALA A 151 4.98 -10.19 18.73
C ALA A 151 5.70 -9.28 19.75
N GLN A 152 6.08 -9.83 20.90
CA GLN A 152 6.85 -9.12 21.92
C GLN A 152 8.24 -8.72 21.40
N ALA A 153 8.95 -9.64 20.76
CA ALA A 153 10.25 -9.37 20.15
C ALA A 153 10.15 -8.30 19.05
N TYR A 154 9.08 -8.30 18.26
CA TYR A 154 8.83 -7.30 17.22
C TYR A 154 8.65 -5.90 17.82
N LEU A 155 8.01 -5.79 18.98
CA LEU A 155 7.84 -4.54 19.75
C LEU A 155 9.13 -4.04 20.41
N GLU A 156 10.13 -4.91 20.57
CA GLU A 156 11.45 -4.59 21.16
C GLU A 156 12.51 -4.22 20.10
N MET A 157 12.18 -4.33 18.82
CA MET A 157 13.06 -3.91 17.73
C MET A 157 13.11 -2.39 17.60
N PRO A 158 14.22 -1.79 17.12
CA PRO A 158 14.30 -0.34 16.88
C PRO A 158 13.23 0.20 15.92
N PHE A 159 12.49 1.24 16.34
CA PHE A 159 11.38 1.80 15.57
C PHE A 159 11.86 2.76 14.47
N GLY A 160 11.23 2.72 13.31
CA GLY A 160 11.37 3.71 12.25
C GLY A 160 12.74 3.75 11.57
N VAL A 161 13.64 2.82 11.87
CA VAL A 161 15.02 2.79 11.37
C VAL A 161 15.40 1.44 10.81
N GLU A 162 16.39 1.43 9.92
CA GLU A 162 17.10 0.19 9.60
C GLU A 162 18.03 -0.18 10.77
N PHE A 163 17.97 -1.43 11.20
CA PHE A 163 18.76 -1.95 12.31
C PHE A 163 19.41 -3.29 11.98
N THR A 164 20.48 -3.63 12.67
CA THR A 164 21.14 -4.94 12.60
C THR A 164 20.71 -5.82 13.78
N ALA A 165 21.05 -7.12 13.73
CA ALA A 165 20.82 -8.01 14.87
C ALA A 165 21.55 -7.53 16.15
N THR A 166 22.70 -6.87 16.01
CA THR A 166 23.44 -6.26 17.12
C THR A 166 22.63 -5.13 17.75
N ASP A 167 22.04 -4.23 16.94
CA ASP A 167 21.22 -3.13 17.44
C ASP A 167 19.98 -3.65 18.17
N PHE A 168 19.31 -4.66 17.60
CA PHE A 168 18.18 -5.32 18.25
C PHE A 168 18.59 -6.00 19.58
N SER A 169 19.73 -6.66 19.63
CA SER A 169 20.27 -7.26 20.86
C SER A 169 20.54 -6.21 21.94
N LEU A 170 21.10 -5.05 21.58
CA LEU A 170 21.37 -3.95 22.51
C LEU A 170 20.09 -3.34 23.07
N GLU A 171 19.06 -3.15 22.24
CA GLU A 171 17.77 -2.57 22.64
C GLU A 171 16.97 -3.53 23.52
N SER A 172 16.87 -4.80 23.12
CA SER A 172 16.01 -5.80 23.79
C SER A 172 16.70 -6.54 24.93
N GLY A 173 18.03 -6.55 24.98
CA GLY A 173 18.81 -7.40 25.88
C GLY A 173 18.83 -8.89 25.50
N ARG A 174 18.27 -9.27 24.34
CA ARG A 174 18.30 -10.64 23.81
C ARG A 174 19.68 -11.02 23.26
N ASP A 175 19.95 -12.31 23.14
CA ASP A 175 21.17 -12.82 22.50
C ASP A 175 21.22 -12.45 21.02
N GLU A 176 22.35 -11.91 20.55
CA GLU A 176 22.51 -11.42 19.17
C GLU A 176 22.30 -12.50 18.10
N ALA A 177 22.75 -13.73 18.34
CA ALA A 177 22.56 -14.82 17.38
C ALA A 177 21.08 -15.24 17.31
N ALA A 178 20.38 -15.23 18.44
CA ALA A 178 18.94 -15.44 18.49
C ALA A 178 18.16 -14.30 17.80
N CYS A 179 18.56 -13.04 18.00
CA CYS A 179 18.02 -11.88 17.28
C CYS A 179 18.15 -12.04 15.77
N LEU A 180 19.36 -12.40 15.28
CA LEU A 180 19.59 -12.61 13.86
C LEU A 180 18.70 -13.73 13.30
N ALA A 181 18.64 -14.87 13.99
CA ALA A 181 17.82 -16.00 13.55
C ALA A 181 16.34 -15.64 13.48
N LEU A 182 15.82 -14.90 14.47
CA LEU A 182 14.45 -14.43 14.48
C LEU A 182 14.17 -13.43 13.35
N CYS A 183 15.03 -12.43 13.16
CA CYS A 183 14.86 -11.45 12.08
C CYS A 183 14.91 -12.10 10.69
N GLU A 184 15.80 -13.08 10.47
CA GLU A 184 15.87 -13.81 9.20
C GLU A 184 14.63 -14.68 8.96
N ASP A 185 14.05 -15.29 10.01
CA ASP A 185 12.80 -16.04 9.91
C ASP A 185 11.60 -15.13 9.60
N LEU A 186 11.43 -14.04 10.36
CA LEU A 186 10.36 -13.06 10.12
C LEU A 186 10.46 -12.47 8.71
N ALA A 187 11.67 -12.14 8.26
CA ALA A 187 11.89 -11.64 6.91
C ALA A 187 11.58 -12.68 5.83
N LYS A 188 11.93 -13.95 6.06
CA LYS A 188 11.56 -15.04 5.15
C LYS A 188 10.04 -15.23 5.07
N ARG A 189 9.31 -14.98 6.17
CA ARG A 189 7.84 -15.03 6.23
C ARG A 189 7.16 -13.75 5.75
N GLY A 190 7.90 -12.74 5.31
CA GLY A 190 7.29 -11.50 4.83
C GLY A 190 6.74 -10.58 5.93
N THR A 191 7.12 -10.80 7.19
CA THR A 191 6.61 -10.02 8.33
C THR A 191 7.58 -8.95 8.83
N LEU A 192 8.83 -8.99 8.38
CA LEU A 192 9.88 -7.99 8.64
C LEU A 192 10.64 -7.71 7.34
N TYR A 193 11.01 -6.46 7.05
CA TYR A 193 11.79 -6.21 5.83
C TYR A 193 13.26 -6.55 6.03
N ARG A 194 13.95 -6.99 4.97
CA ARG A 194 15.39 -7.26 4.99
C ARG A 194 16.12 -6.65 3.81
N VAL A 195 17.23 -5.99 4.09
CA VAL A 195 18.20 -5.49 3.12
C VAL A 195 19.56 -6.12 3.40
N ARG A 196 20.27 -6.62 2.38
CA ARG A 196 21.65 -7.10 2.53
C ARG A 196 22.63 -6.10 1.92
N ARG A 197 23.57 -5.60 2.74
CA ARG A 197 24.63 -4.68 2.29
C ARG A 197 25.98 -5.16 2.85
N GLY A 198 26.93 -5.42 1.95
CA GLY A 198 28.29 -5.82 2.34
C GLY A 198 28.37 -7.10 3.18
N GLY A 199 27.44 -8.04 3.00
CA GLY A 199 27.37 -9.28 3.79
C GLY A 199 26.68 -9.14 5.15
N VAL A 200 26.18 -7.95 5.49
CA VAL A 200 25.40 -7.69 6.70
C VAL A 200 23.92 -7.57 6.35
N SER A 201 23.06 -8.21 7.13
CA SER A 201 21.61 -8.06 7.05
C SER A 201 21.17 -6.88 7.92
N PHE A 202 20.42 -5.96 7.30
CA PHE A 202 19.68 -4.90 7.95
C PHE A 202 18.20 -5.21 7.87
N PHE A 203 17.45 -4.80 8.87
CA PHE A 203 16.02 -5.06 9.00
C PHE A 203 15.29 -3.78 9.36
N HIS A 204 14.01 -3.71 9.04
CA HIS A 204 13.12 -2.69 9.57
C HIS A 204 11.67 -3.18 9.60
N HIS A 205 10.85 -2.55 10.44
CA HIS A 205 9.41 -2.81 10.48
C HIS A 205 8.72 -2.48 9.16
N LEU A 206 7.68 -3.24 8.84
CA LEU A 206 6.80 -2.99 7.71
C LEU A 206 5.64 -2.07 8.09
N ALA A 207 5.16 -1.26 7.15
CA ALA A 207 3.80 -0.74 7.21
C ALA A 207 2.79 -1.86 6.92
N MET A 208 1.52 -1.67 7.31
CA MET A 208 0.46 -2.63 6.94
C MET A 208 0.33 -2.72 5.42
N ALA A 209 0.21 -1.55 4.78
CA ALA A 209 0.33 -1.37 3.35
C ALA A 209 1.27 -0.16 3.13
N TYR A 210 2.39 -0.28 2.43
CA TYR A 210 2.77 -1.35 1.52
C TYR A 210 3.87 -2.23 2.13
N GLY A 211 3.49 -3.27 2.84
CA GLY A 211 4.41 -4.13 3.55
C GLY A 211 3.79 -5.46 3.88
N LEU A 212 3.25 -5.57 5.10
CA LEU A 212 2.77 -6.85 5.62
C LEU A 212 1.75 -7.49 4.67
N TRP A 213 0.75 -6.72 4.24
CA TRP A 213 -0.31 -7.19 3.36
C TRP A 213 0.24 -7.82 2.09
N GLU A 214 1.09 -7.09 1.36
CA GLU A 214 1.65 -7.51 0.08
C GLU A 214 2.44 -8.80 0.18
N PHE A 215 3.30 -8.93 1.20
CA PHE A 215 4.18 -10.08 1.31
C PHE A 215 3.46 -11.32 1.84
N GLN A 216 2.39 -11.16 2.62
CA GLN A 216 1.55 -12.30 3.01
C GLN A 216 0.72 -12.82 1.85
N ILE A 217 0.11 -11.91 1.09
CA ILE A 217 -0.73 -12.25 -0.05
C ILE A 217 0.05 -12.86 -1.21
N LEU A 218 1.24 -12.33 -1.50
CA LEU A 218 2.09 -12.84 -2.60
C LEU A 218 2.92 -14.06 -2.16
N GLY A 219 2.96 -14.33 -0.86
CA GLY A 219 3.70 -15.44 -0.27
C GLY A 219 2.90 -16.73 -0.17
N ALA A 220 3.51 -17.71 0.50
CA ALA A 220 2.88 -19.01 0.78
C ALA A 220 1.73 -18.96 1.80
N GLY A 221 1.40 -17.76 2.32
CA GLY A 221 0.42 -17.53 3.39
C GLY A 221 -1.00 -17.22 2.92
N ASP A 222 -1.27 -17.18 1.62
CA ASP A 222 -2.58 -16.87 1.06
C ASP A 222 -3.59 -18.02 1.23
N THR A 223 -4.03 -18.23 2.47
CA THR A 223 -5.07 -19.20 2.85
C THR A 223 -6.40 -18.51 3.10
N PRO A 224 -7.55 -19.21 2.99
CA PRO A 224 -8.85 -18.64 3.35
C PRO A 224 -8.87 -18.03 4.76
N GLU A 225 -8.18 -18.66 5.72
CA GLU A 225 -8.08 -18.19 7.09
C GLU A 225 -7.28 -16.89 7.20
N TYR A 226 -6.18 -16.76 6.45
CA TYR A 226 -5.43 -15.49 6.39
C TYR A 226 -6.28 -14.39 5.74
N ARG A 227 -6.98 -14.68 4.64
CA ARG A 227 -7.86 -13.70 3.96
C ARG A 227 -8.97 -13.21 4.88
N GLU A 228 -9.56 -14.12 5.65
CA GLU A 228 -10.56 -13.77 6.65
C GLU A 228 -9.95 -12.86 7.73
N ALA A 229 -8.83 -13.26 8.33
CA ALA A 229 -8.13 -12.47 9.34
C ALA A 229 -7.74 -11.06 8.84
N HIS A 230 -7.26 -10.98 7.59
CA HIS A 230 -6.87 -9.71 6.96
C HIS A 230 -8.07 -8.81 6.64
N SER A 231 -9.25 -9.36 6.35
CA SER A 231 -10.44 -8.59 5.93
C SER A 231 -10.90 -7.57 6.98
N TYR A 232 -10.50 -7.75 8.24
CA TYR A 232 -10.87 -6.90 9.38
C TYR A 232 -9.74 -5.98 9.86
N VAL A 233 -8.54 -6.05 9.27
CA VAL A 233 -7.37 -5.30 9.76
C VAL A 233 -7.53 -3.79 9.57
N PHE A 234 -8.13 -3.38 8.45
CA PHE A 234 -8.44 -1.99 8.14
C PHE A 234 -9.82 -1.63 8.67
N THR A 235 -9.88 -0.67 9.59
CA THR A 235 -11.13 -0.25 10.22
C THR A 235 -11.79 0.91 9.49
N GLU A 236 -12.98 1.31 9.94
CA GLU A 236 -13.87 2.26 9.26
C GLU A 236 -13.23 3.59 8.87
N ASP A 237 -12.22 4.04 9.62
CA ASP A 237 -11.51 5.31 9.44
C ASP A 237 -10.20 5.18 8.65
N ALA A 238 -9.77 3.96 8.31
CA ALA A 238 -8.60 3.70 7.48
C ALA A 238 -8.65 4.39 6.10
N PRO A 239 -9.80 4.47 5.39
CA PRO A 239 -9.89 5.15 4.09
C PRO A 239 -9.58 6.64 4.20
N GLN A 240 -10.04 7.29 5.26
CA GLN A 240 -9.75 8.70 5.54
C GLN A 240 -8.26 8.88 5.79
N ASN A 241 -7.62 7.97 6.53
CA ASN A 241 -6.17 8.02 6.72
C ASN A 241 -5.41 7.84 5.40
N LYS A 242 -5.79 6.87 4.58
CA LYS A 242 -5.20 6.62 3.26
C LYS A 242 -5.25 7.86 2.35
N MET A 243 -6.38 8.58 2.36
CA MET A 243 -6.60 9.73 1.49
C MET A 243 -6.17 11.07 2.12
N GLY A 244 -5.88 11.08 3.42
CA GLY A 244 -5.61 12.27 4.22
C GLY A 244 -4.16 12.44 4.67
N THR A 245 -3.21 11.62 4.18
CA THR A 245 -1.81 11.60 4.68
C THR A 245 -0.82 12.41 3.84
N GLY A 246 -1.31 13.37 3.05
CA GLY A 246 -0.51 14.38 2.35
C GLY A 246 0.12 13.92 1.03
N THR A 247 0.67 12.71 0.97
CA THR A 247 1.26 12.17 -0.27
C THR A 247 0.65 10.82 -0.63
N PRO A 248 0.48 10.50 -1.93
CA PRO A 248 0.03 9.18 -2.34
C PRO A 248 1.13 8.16 -2.05
N PHE A 249 0.76 6.89 -2.09
CA PHE A 249 1.77 5.84 -2.12
C PHE A 249 2.31 5.63 -3.52
N TYR A 250 1.42 5.33 -4.47
CA TYR A 250 1.73 5.27 -5.89
C TYR A 250 1.24 6.55 -6.55
N TYR A 251 2.07 7.14 -7.39
CA TYR A 251 1.66 8.22 -8.27
C TYR A 251 1.96 7.86 -9.72
N SER A 252 1.29 8.52 -10.65
CA SER A 252 1.43 8.23 -12.07
C SER A 252 2.57 9.03 -12.69
N ILE A 253 3.40 8.34 -13.48
CA ILE A 253 4.49 8.93 -14.25
C ILE A 253 4.20 8.91 -15.75
N PRO A 254 4.87 9.78 -16.54
CA PRO A 254 4.80 9.72 -18.00
C PRO A 254 5.28 8.38 -18.55
N VAL A 255 4.63 7.89 -19.61
CA VAL A 255 5.03 6.64 -20.30
C VAL A 255 6.33 6.73 -21.11
N GLY A 256 6.98 7.87 -21.10
CA GLY A 256 8.25 8.12 -21.78
C GLY A 256 8.44 9.60 -22.09
N LYS A 257 9.67 10.01 -22.37
CA LYS A 257 10.02 11.42 -22.63
C LYS A 257 9.38 12.00 -23.88
N GLU A 258 9.00 11.17 -24.86
CA GLU A 258 8.40 11.61 -26.12
C GLU A 258 7.01 12.24 -25.96
N VAL A 259 6.38 12.04 -24.79
CA VAL A 259 5.07 12.63 -24.48
C VAL A 259 5.20 14.02 -23.85
N LEU A 260 6.42 14.47 -23.54
CA LEU A 260 6.69 15.80 -23.02
C LEU A 260 6.67 16.85 -24.14
N ALA A 261 6.34 18.09 -23.79
CA ALA A 261 6.51 19.21 -24.71
C ALA A 261 8.00 19.41 -25.05
N ASP A 262 8.27 19.86 -26.27
CA ASP A 262 9.63 19.88 -26.85
C ASP A 262 10.61 20.81 -26.10
N ASP A 263 10.08 21.79 -25.37
CA ASP A 263 10.83 22.75 -24.56
C ASP A 263 11.02 22.32 -23.09
N GLU A 264 10.49 21.16 -22.69
CA GLU A 264 10.73 20.60 -21.36
C GLU A 264 12.18 20.10 -21.23
N PRO A 265 12.83 20.29 -20.06
CA PRO A 265 14.20 19.85 -19.84
C PRO A 265 14.36 18.31 -19.81
N GLY A 266 13.24 17.57 -19.75
CA GLY A 266 13.18 16.12 -19.66
C GLY A 266 12.34 15.64 -18.48
N LEU A 267 12.36 14.33 -18.25
CA LEU A 267 11.75 13.71 -17.08
C LEU A 267 12.66 13.88 -15.86
N TYR A 268 12.07 13.88 -14.66
CA TYR A 268 12.86 13.67 -13.45
C TYR A 268 13.55 12.29 -13.49
N PRO A 269 14.77 12.13 -12.94
CA PRO A 269 15.47 10.84 -12.96
C PRO A 269 14.70 9.69 -12.30
N TYR A 270 13.85 9.99 -11.32
CA TYR A 270 12.98 9.00 -10.67
C TYR A 270 11.69 8.73 -11.46
N ASP A 271 11.30 9.56 -12.42
CA ASP A 271 10.18 9.34 -13.34
C ASP A 271 10.64 8.74 -14.70
N ASP A 272 11.94 8.74 -14.97
CA ASP A 272 12.52 8.23 -16.21
C ASP A 272 12.88 6.75 -16.08
N ILE A 273 12.11 5.91 -16.76
CA ILE A 273 12.26 4.45 -16.76
C ILE A 273 13.69 4.02 -17.08
N GLU A 274 14.33 4.62 -18.09
CA GLU A 274 15.69 4.23 -18.45
C GLU A 274 16.68 4.61 -17.34
N LYS A 275 16.48 5.73 -16.66
CA LYS A 275 17.30 6.12 -15.51
C LYS A 275 17.06 5.22 -14.30
N ILE A 276 15.83 4.83 -14.03
CA ILE A 276 15.49 3.85 -12.97
C ILE A 276 16.19 2.52 -13.25
N LEU A 277 16.13 2.04 -14.50
CA LEU A 277 16.81 0.81 -14.93
C LEU A 277 18.35 0.94 -14.86
N GLU A 278 18.92 2.08 -15.23
CA GLU A 278 20.36 2.34 -15.16
C GLU A 278 20.88 2.36 -13.71
N ASN A 279 20.11 2.98 -12.80
CA ASN A 279 20.45 3.15 -11.39
C ASN A 279 20.34 1.85 -10.56
N ASN A 280 19.73 0.80 -11.12
CA ASN A 280 19.52 -0.48 -10.45
C ASN A 280 20.28 -1.61 -11.13
N THR A 281 20.62 -2.64 -10.35
CA THR A 281 21.37 -3.82 -10.81
C THR A 281 20.63 -5.15 -10.58
N VAL A 282 19.68 -5.18 -9.67
CA VAL A 282 18.81 -6.33 -9.39
C VAL A 282 17.39 -5.97 -9.76
N PHE A 283 16.71 -6.88 -10.45
CA PHE A 283 15.35 -6.70 -10.95
C PHE A 283 14.56 -7.97 -10.73
N ALA A 284 13.30 -7.82 -10.36
CA ALA A 284 12.37 -8.93 -10.24
C ALA A 284 11.03 -8.56 -10.84
N VAL A 285 10.33 -9.55 -11.37
CA VAL A 285 8.92 -9.41 -11.74
C VAL A 285 8.10 -10.45 -11.01
N GLY A 286 6.92 -10.05 -10.54
CA GLY A 286 6.03 -10.95 -9.84
C GLY A 286 4.56 -10.62 -10.06
N PRO A 287 3.66 -11.47 -9.55
CA PRO A 287 2.26 -11.12 -9.38
C PRO A 287 2.14 -9.78 -8.64
N CYS A 288 1.22 -8.93 -9.10
CA CYS A 288 0.88 -7.71 -8.37
C CYS A 288 -0.03 -8.07 -7.20
N GLN A 289 0.13 -7.41 -6.05
CA GLN A 289 -0.81 -7.56 -4.92
C GLN A 289 -2.28 -7.35 -5.33
N CYS A 290 -2.55 -6.50 -6.33
CA CYS A 290 -3.91 -6.26 -6.79
C CYS A 290 -4.53 -7.49 -7.47
N GLN A 291 -3.71 -8.45 -7.96
CA GLN A 291 -4.21 -9.75 -8.41
C GLN A 291 -4.88 -10.52 -7.28
N ALA A 292 -4.45 -10.28 -6.04
CA ALA A 292 -5.05 -10.92 -4.90
C ALA A 292 -6.34 -10.24 -4.43
N LEU A 293 -6.70 -9.07 -4.95
CA LEU A 293 -8.03 -8.51 -4.74
C LEU A 293 -9.09 -9.40 -5.41
N ASP A 294 -8.81 -9.93 -6.61
CA ASP A 294 -9.64 -10.95 -7.27
C ASP A 294 -9.72 -12.23 -6.42
N LEU A 295 -8.58 -12.66 -5.86
CA LEU A 295 -8.52 -13.80 -4.94
C LEU A 295 -9.26 -13.55 -3.60
N ALA A 296 -9.33 -12.31 -3.15
CA ALA A 296 -10.09 -11.87 -1.97
C ALA A 296 -11.59 -11.69 -2.28
N GLY A 297 -12.06 -12.07 -3.47
CA GLY A 297 -13.47 -12.05 -3.85
C GLY A 297 -13.98 -10.67 -4.28
N ILE A 298 -13.08 -9.72 -4.56
CA ILE A 298 -13.43 -8.44 -5.18
C ILE A 298 -13.43 -8.65 -6.70
N PRO A 299 -14.57 -8.52 -7.38
CA PRO A 299 -14.64 -8.78 -8.82
C PRO A 299 -13.78 -7.76 -9.58
N LEU A 300 -12.65 -8.24 -10.11
CA LEU A 300 -11.85 -7.51 -11.08
C LEU A 300 -12.00 -8.17 -12.46
N ASP A 301 -11.71 -7.42 -13.52
CA ASP A 301 -11.55 -8.05 -14.83
C ASP A 301 -10.38 -9.05 -14.79
N PRO A 302 -10.43 -10.16 -15.57
CA PRO A 302 -9.36 -11.14 -15.57
C PRO A 302 -8.00 -10.49 -15.81
N MET A 303 -7.01 -10.90 -15.02
CA MET A 303 -5.67 -10.35 -15.14
C MET A 303 -5.09 -10.58 -16.54
N PRO A 304 -4.60 -9.53 -17.21
CA PRO A 304 -3.88 -9.67 -18.49
C PRO A 304 -2.67 -10.62 -18.43
N GLU A 305 -2.29 -11.20 -19.57
CA GLU A 305 -1.14 -12.11 -19.66
C GLU A 305 0.22 -11.41 -19.50
N ILE A 306 0.25 -10.08 -19.63
CA ILE A 306 1.48 -9.28 -19.50
C ILE A 306 1.87 -9.19 -18.02
N GLU A 307 3.06 -9.69 -17.67
CA GLU A 307 3.73 -9.44 -16.38
C GLU A 307 4.01 -7.94 -16.23
N ARG A 308 3.86 -7.38 -15.02
CA ARG A 308 3.73 -5.91 -14.90
C ARG A 308 4.10 -5.27 -13.56
N CYS A 309 4.41 -6.06 -12.54
CA CYS A 309 4.86 -5.53 -11.25
C CYS A 309 6.38 -5.75 -11.18
N VAL A 310 7.14 -4.70 -11.49
CA VAL A 310 8.61 -4.78 -11.56
C VAL A 310 9.18 -4.17 -10.29
N ALA A 311 9.94 -4.96 -9.53
CA ALA A 311 10.69 -4.49 -8.37
C ALA A 311 12.15 -4.20 -8.76
N PHE A 312 12.77 -3.27 -8.04
CA PHE A 312 14.15 -2.82 -8.28
C PHE A 312 15.02 -2.93 -7.03
N GLY A 313 16.32 -3.09 -7.23
CA GLY A 313 17.33 -2.93 -6.18
C GLY A 313 17.13 -3.87 -4.99
N ALA A 314 17.19 -3.31 -3.77
CA ALA A 314 17.02 -4.09 -2.54
C ALA A 314 15.66 -4.77 -2.45
N THR A 315 14.59 -4.12 -2.93
CA THR A 315 13.25 -4.69 -2.97
C THR A 315 13.15 -5.83 -3.96
N ALA A 316 13.80 -5.73 -5.13
CA ALA A 316 13.92 -6.86 -6.05
C ALA A 316 14.59 -8.08 -5.39
N GLN A 317 15.70 -7.86 -4.67
CA GLN A 317 16.37 -8.94 -3.96
C GLN A 317 15.46 -9.57 -2.89
N TYR A 318 14.73 -8.74 -2.13
CA TYR A 318 13.77 -9.22 -1.13
C TYR A 318 12.65 -10.05 -1.77
N VAL A 319 12.13 -9.60 -2.92
CA VAL A 319 11.12 -10.32 -3.72
C VAL A 319 11.63 -11.68 -4.19
N ILE A 320 12.88 -11.75 -4.68
CA ILE A 320 13.52 -12.98 -5.13
C ILE A 320 13.73 -13.93 -3.95
N ASP A 321 14.30 -13.44 -2.85
CA ASP A 321 14.61 -14.25 -1.67
C ASP A 321 13.34 -14.83 -1.01
N GLY A 322 12.24 -14.06 -1.00
CA GLY A 322 10.95 -14.47 -0.46
C GLY A 322 10.14 -15.38 -1.38
N GLY A 323 10.57 -15.56 -2.63
CA GLY A 323 9.85 -16.34 -3.63
C GLY A 323 8.58 -15.66 -4.16
N TYR A 324 8.44 -14.35 -3.98
CA TYR A 324 7.28 -13.57 -4.43
C TYR A 324 7.33 -13.21 -5.92
N GLY A 325 8.50 -13.35 -6.54
CA GLY A 325 8.71 -13.05 -7.94
C GLY A 325 9.97 -13.72 -8.47
N ARG A 326 10.13 -13.69 -9.79
CA ARG A 326 11.30 -14.23 -10.48
C ARG A 326 12.28 -13.10 -10.80
N GLU A 327 13.57 -13.41 -10.71
CA GLU A 327 14.61 -12.52 -11.18
C GLU A 327 14.49 -12.31 -12.70
N ILE A 328 14.77 -11.08 -13.15
CA ILE A 328 14.81 -10.72 -14.56
C ILE A 328 16.05 -9.90 -14.87
N THR A 329 16.42 -9.86 -16.14
CA THR A 329 17.50 -8.96 -16.60
C THR A 329 16.97 -7.53 -16.78
N ARG A 330 17.88 -6.54 -16.82
CA ARG A 330 17.54 -5.16 -17.17
C ARG A 330 16.84 -5.06 -18.54
N ASP A 331 17.30 -5.84 -19.52
CA ASP A 331 16.72 -5.83 -20.87
C ASP A 331 15.33 -6.44 -20.91
N GLU A 332 15.11 -7.50 -20.13
CA GLU A 332 13.78 -8.09 -19.96
C GLU A 332 12.84 -7.15 -19.21
N ALA A 333 13.30 -6.44 -18.17
CA ALA A 333 12.53 -5.41 -17.49
C ALA A 333 12.08 -4.32 -18.47
N ARG A 334 13.00 -3.84 -19.33
CA ARG A 334 12.68 -2.88 -20.40
C ARG A 334 11.64 -3.43 -21.37
N GLU A 335 11.78 -4.68 -21.81
CA GLU A 335 10.83 -5.31 -22.72
C GLU A 335 9.42 -5.41 -22.11
N ILE A 336 9.33 -5.81 -20.84
CA ILE A 336 8.08 -5.88 -20.09
C ILE A 336 7.42 -4.49 -20.02
N LEU A 337 8.18 -3.47 -19.59
CA LEU A 337 7.68 -2.11 -19.49
C LEU A 337 7.20 -1.61 -20.87
N GLN A 338 7.99 -1.82 -21.92
CA GLN A 338 7.62 -1.45 -23.29
C GLN A 338 6.30 -2.10 -23.74
N LYS A 339 6.10 -3.40 -23.47
CA LYS A 339 4.82 -4.08 -23.75
C LYS A 339 3.66 -3.44 -22.99
N CYS A 340 3.84 -3.11 -21.71
CA CYS A 340 2.82 -2.41 -20.93
C CYS A 340 2.47 -1.04 -21.53
N LYS A 341 3.48 -0.27 -21.97
CA LYS A 341 3.26 1.02 -22.64
C LYS A 341 2.48 0.85 -23.93
N GLU A 342 2.85 -0.09 -24.77
CA GLU A 342 2.14 -0.40 -26.04
C GLU A 342 0.69 -0.84 -25.78
N ALA A 343 0.47 -1.64 -24.74
CA ALA A 343 -0.86 -2.07 -24.30
C ALA A 343 -1.71 -0.93 -23.70
N GLY A 344 -1.14 0.24 -23.45
CA GLY A 344 -1.87 1.40 -22.93
C GLY A 344 -1.92 1.49 -21.41
N TYR A 345 -1.06 0.75 -20.71
CA TYR A 345 -1.06 0.70 -19.25
C TYR A 345 -0.50 1.99 -18.65
N VAL A 346 -0.88 2.23 -17.39
CA VAL A 346 -0.39 3.37 -16.62
C VAL A 346 0.80 2.92 -15.80
N TYR A 347 1.89 3.67 -15.90
CA TYR A 347 3.05 3.52 -15.04
C TYR A 347 2.85 4.28 -13.75
N GLN A 348 3.03 3.58 -12.64
CA GLN A 348 3.03 4.16 -11.31
C GLN A 348 4.21 3.60 -10.53
N HIS A 349 4.86 4.40 -9.71
CA HIS A 349 5.80 3.90 -8.71
C HIS A 349 5.64 4.63 -7.38
N THR A 350 6.32 4.10 -6.37
CA THR A 350 6.30 4.56 -4.99
C THR A 350 6.67 6.05 -4.90
N TRP A 351 6.14 6.79 -3.92
CA TRP A 351 6.44 8.22 -3.68
C TRP A 351 7.85 8.42 -3.08
N THR A 352 8.87 7.90 -3.77
CA THR A 352 10.25 7.82 -3.30
C THR A 352 11.22 8.23 -4.42
N LYS A 353 12.38 8.76 -4.03
CA LYS A 353 13.48 9.09 -4.95
C LYS A 353 14.21 7.84 -5.45
N GLU A 354 14.05 6.72 -4.76
CA GLU A 354 14.63 5.41 -5.07
C GLU A 354 13.49 4.42 -5.38
N PRO A 355 12.88 4.44 -6.59
CA PRO A 355 11.69 3.64 -6.87
C PRO A 355 11.93 2.15 -6.62
N GLU A 356 11.21 1.61 -5.64
CA GLU A 356 11.34 0.22 -5.20
C GLU A 356 10.51 -0.73 -6.07
N ILE A 357 9.34 -0.28 -6.49
CA ILE A 357 8.37 -1.05 -7.27
C ILE A 357 7.71 -0.13 -8.31
N MET A 358 7.60 -0.60 -9.54
CA MET A 358 6.83 0.01 -10.61
C MET A 358 5.64 -0.89 -10.99
N CYS A 359 4.45 -0.34 -10.80
CA CYS A 359 3.17 -0.91 -11.21
C CYS A 359 2.82 -0.47 -12.63
N ASN A 360 2.47 -1.41 -13.50
CA ASN A 360 2.18 -1.15 -14.91
C ASN A 360 0.82 -1.75 -15.30
N CYS A 361 -0.29 -1.20 -14.79
CA CYS A 361 -1.61 -1.84 -14.90
C CYS A 361 -2.56 -1.09 -15.86
N PRO A 362 -3.48 -1.81 -16.54
CA PRO A 362 -4.69 -1.18 -17.04
C PRO A 362 -5.60 -0.84 -15.86
N ARG A 363 -6.54 0.08 -16.10
CA ARG A 363 -7.49 0.51 -15.08
C ARG A 363 -8.34 -0.63 -14.54
N ASP A 364 -8.80 -1.54 -15.42
CA ASP A 364 -9.83 -2.53 -15.08
C ASP A 364 -9.40 -3.55 -14.01
N VAL A 365 -8.10 -3.59 -13.68
CA VAL A 365 -7.52 -4.49 -12.66
C VAL A 365 -6.73 -3.75 -11.58
N CYS A 366 -6.67 -2.42 -11.62
CA CYS A 366 -5.87 -1.63 -10.71
C CYS A 366 -6.75 -0.98 -9.64
N GLY A 367 -6.61 -1.44 -8.39
CA GLY A 367 -7.36 -0.89 -7.25
C GLY A 367 -7.16 0.62 -7.01
N ILE A 368 -6.08 1.21 -7.51
CA ILE A 368 -5.78 2.64 -7.34
C ILE A 368 -6.47 3.46 -8.43
N LEU A 369 -6.34 3.03 -9.68
CA LEU A 369 -6.94 3.74 -10.81
C LEU A 369 -8.47 3.66 -10.77
N THR A 370 -9.03 2.55 -10.28
CA THR A 370 -10.48 2.44 -10.05
C THR A 370 -10.95 3.38 -8.94
N THR A 371 -10.20 3.55 -7.85
CA THR A 371 -10.49 4.58 -6.83
C THR A 371 -10.47 5.98 -7.44
N TYR A 372 -9.46 6.30 -8.25
CA TYR A 372 -9.37 7.63 -8.88
C TYR A 372 -10.54 7.92 -9.82
N GLU A 373 -10.98 6.92 -10.58
CA GLU A 373 -12.17 7.04 -11.40
C GLU A 373 -13.43 7.25 -10.54
N ALA A 374 -13.62 6.44 -9.51
CA ALA A 374 -14.81 6.49 -8.68
C ALA A 374 -14.96 7.82 -7.92
N LEU A 375 -13.85 8.43 -7.51
CA LEU A 375 -13.83 9.74 -6.86
C LEU A 375 -14.05 10.90 -7.83
N GLY A 376 -13.66 10.76 -9.10
CA GLY A 376 -13.87 11.79 -10.11
C GLY A 376 -13.30 13.16 -9.70
N ASP A 377 -14.15 14.18 -9.67
CA ASP A 377 -13.75 15.54 -9.30
C ASP A 377 -13.46 15.71 -7.80
N GLN A 378 -13.98 14.81 -6.95
CA GLN A 378 -13.71 14.81 -5.50
C GLN A 378 -12.25 14.44 -5.19
N LEU A 379 -11.48 13.96 -6.17
CA LEU A 379 -10.04 13.76 -5.99
C LEU A 379 -9.33 15.04 -5.53
N ALA A 380 -9.78 16.22 -5.95
CA ALA A 380 -9.17 17.47 -5.53
C ALA A 380 -9.39 17.78 -4.03
N ASP A 381 -10.37 17.13 -3.39
CA ASP A 381 -10.71 17.34 -1.98
C ASP A 381 -9.76 16.60 -1.02
N PHE A 382 -8.98 15.64 -1.53
CA PHE A 382 -8.06 14.83 -0.75
C PHE A 382 -6.62 15.35 -0.88
N ASN A 383 -5.98 15.66 0.24
CA ASN A 383 -4.60 16.18 0.26
C ASN A 383 -3.57 15.23 -0.36
N THR A 384 -3.87 13.93 -0.41
CA THR A 384 -3.05 12.90 -1.05
C THR A 384 -3.15 12.99 -2.57
N CYS A 385 -4.30 13.40 -3.10
CA CYS A 385 -4.61 13.32 -4.52
C CYS A 385 -4.23 14.58 -5.32
N VAL A 386 -3.86 15.68 -4.65
CA VAL A 386 -3.20 16.81 -5.33
C VAL A 386 -1.86 16.38 -5.96
N ASN A 387 -1.24 15.34 -5.39
CA ASN A 387 0.07 14.80 -5.73
C ASN A 387 0.01 13.57 -6.68
N VAL A 388 -1.06 13.37 -7.44
CA VAL A 388 -1.18 12.19 -8.34
C VAL A 388 -0.18 12.14 -9.50
N SER A 389 0.53 13.23 -9.78
CA SER A 389 1.64 13.29 -10.76
C SER A 389 2.41 14.61 -10.63
N HIS A 390 3.70 14.61 -10.99
CA HIS A 390 4.54 15.81 -11.15
C HIS A 390 4.32 16.56 -12.45
N TYR A 391 3.36 16.13 -13.27
CA TYR A 391 3.15 16.68 -14.60
C TYR A 391 1.72 17.18 -14.76
N THR A 392 1.58 18.17 -15.63
CA THR A 392 0.30 18.66 -16.14
C THR A 392 0.15 18.24 -17.60
N LEU A 393 -1.10 18.14 -18.07
CA LEU A 393 -1.41 17.78 -19.46
C LEU A 393 -1.99 18.99 -20.18
N GLU A 394 -1.34 19.40 -21.25
CA GLU A 394 -1.81 20.45 -22.14
C GLU A 394 -2.53 19.86 -23.36
N HIS A 395 -3.43 20.66 -23.93
CA HIS A 395 -4.14 20.35 -25.16
C HIS A 395 -4.19 21.58 -26.07
N ASP A 396 -3.40 21.55 -27.14
CA ASP A 396 -3.42 22.55 -28.21
C ASP A 396 -4.63 22.29 -29.13
N LYS A 397 -5.68 23.11 -28.97
CA LYS A 397 -6.89 23.01 -29.81
C LYS A 397 -6.64 23.42 -31.27
N ASP A 398 -5.64 24.25 -31.56
CA ASP A 398 -5.36 24.71 -32.91
C ASP A 398 -4.67 23.62 -33.75
N ALA A 399 -3.79 22.83 -33.13
CA ALA A 399 -3.19 21.65 -33.75
C ALA A 399 -4.15 20.44 -33.81
N CYS A 400 -5.23 20.43 -33.03
CA CYS A 400 -6.09 19.26 -32.87
C CYS A 400 -7.05 19.05 -34.05
N ILE A 401 -6.85 17.93 -34.76
CA ILE A 401 -7.70 17.50 -35.89
C ILE A 401 -8.95 16.70 -35.46
N LYS A 402 -9.31 16.71 -34.18
CA LYS A 402 -10.57 16.09 -33.65
C LYS A 402 -10.74 14.59 -33.94
N CYS A 403 -9.64 13.84 -34.09
CA CYS A 403 -9.69 12.44 -34.51
C CYS A 403 -10.14 11.42 -33.45
N GLY A 404 -10.29 11.82 -32.18
CA GLY A 404 -10.76 10.92 -31.10
C GLY A 404 -9.76 9.89 -30.57
N LYS A 405 -8.62 9.63 -31.22
CA LYS A 405 -7.66 8.59 -30.78
C LYS A 405 -7.21 8.70 -29.31
N CYS A 406 -7.08 9.93 -28.80
CA CYS A 406 -6.71 10.16 -27.40
C CYS A 406 -7.81 9.73 -26.41
N MET A 407 -9.09 9.83 -26.80
CA MET A 407 -10.22 9.32 -26.04
C MET A 407 -10.16 7.79 -25.98
N ASP A 408 -10.03 7.14 -27.14
CA ASP A 408 -9.96 5.66 -27.23
C ASP A 408 -8.78 5.08 -26.44
N ARG A 409 -7.67 5.81 -26.37
CA ARG A 409 -6.45 5.39 -25.68
C ARG A 409 -6.45 5.66 -24.18
N CYS A 410 -7.32 6.51 -23.67
CA CYS A 410 -7.25 6.97 -22.27
C CYS A 410 -7.51 5.80 -21.29
N PRO A 411 -6.52 5.36 -20.50
CA PRO A 411 -6.69 4.17 -19.65
C PRO A 411 -7.70 4.39 -18.52
N VAL A 412 -7.84 5.62 -18.05
CA VAL A 412 -8.82 6.01 -17.01
C VAL A 412 -10.11 6.60 -17.59
N ARG A 413 -10.30 6.55 -18.92
CA ARG A 413 -11.48 7.05 -19.65
C ARG A 413 -11.91 8.48 -19.27
N CYS A 414 -10.95 9.35 -18.93
CA CYS A 414 -11.23 10.72 -18.49
C CYS A 414 -11.34 11.75 -19.63
N ILE A 415 -11.39 11.29 -20.89
CA ILE A 415 -11.47 12.14 -22.08
C ILE A 415 -12.78 11.80 -22.81
N SER A 416 -13.53 12.80 -23.25
CA SER A 416 -14.64 12.65 -24.21
C SER A 416 -14.57 13.72 -25.29
N MET A 417 -15.46 13.64 -26.28
CA MET A 417 -15.66 14.72 -27.24
C MET A 417 -16.60 15.77 -26.65
N ASP A 418 -16.22 17.05 -26.68
CA ASP A 418 -17.08 18.18 -26.35
C ASP A 418 -18.05 18.51 -27.50
N ASP A 419 -18.94 19.50 -27.29
CA ASP A 419 -19.96 19.91 -28.26
C ASP A 419 -19.36 20.44 -29.58
N GLU A 420 -18.12 20.92 -29.55
CA GLU A 420 -17.38 21.39 -30.72
C GLU A 420 -16.62 20.24 -31.42
N GLY A 421 -16.69 19.03 -30.87
CA GLY A 421 -15.97 17.85 -31.34
C GLY A 421 -14.50 17.85 -30.98
N PHE A 422 -14.04 18.63 -29.99
CA PHE A 422 -12.69 18.49 -29.45
C PHE A 422 -12.64 17.47 -28.32
N PRO A 423 -11.55 16.70 -28.19
CA PRO A 423 -11.33 15.89 -27.01
C PRO A 423 -11.15 16.78 -25.76
N ALA A 424 -12.07 16.72 -24.81
CA ALA A 424 -12.07 17.45 -23.54
C ALA A 424 -11.92 16.50 -22.35
N ARG A 425 -11.43 17.03 -21.22
CA ARG A 425 -11.31 16.28 -19.97
C ARG A 425 -12.68 16.27 -19.28
N LEU A 426 -13.19 15.09 -18.96
CA LEU A 426 -14.46 14.89 -18.23
C LEU A 426 -14.30 14.82 -16.72
N MET A 427 -13.17 14.29 -16.27
CA MET A 427 -12.91 13.99 -14.88
C MET A 427 -11.40 14.01 -14.62
N SER A 428 -11.00 13.75 -13.38
CA SER A 428 -9.60 13.71 -12.98
C SER A 428 -8.72 12.84 -13.88
N CYS A 429 -7.64 13.45 -14.36
CA CYS A 429 -6.62 12.81 -15.19
C CYS A 429 -5.41 12.46 -14.34
N VAL A 430 -4.88 11.26 -14.51
CA VAL A 430 -3.65 10.79 -13.82
C VAL A 430 -2.35 11.18 -14.53
N ARG A 431 -2.42 11.92 -15.65
CA ARG A 431 -1.27 12.47 -16.38
C ARG A 431 -0.23 11.42 -16.83
N CYS A 432 -0.68 10.22 -17.18
CA CYS A 432 0.18 9.12 -17.65
C CYS A 432 0.77 9.31 -19.07
N GLY A 433 0.29 10.28 -19.86
CA GLY A 433 0.81 10.56 -21.20
C GLY A 433 0.38 9.59 -22.31
N GLN A 434 -0.41 8.54 -22.02
CA GLN A 434 -0.91 7.60 -23.04
C GLN A 434 -1.68 8.28 -24.18
N CYS A 435 -2.44 9.35 -23.88
CA CYS A 435 -3.16 10.12 -24.89
C CYS A 435 -2.25 10.95 -25.80
N ALA A 436 -1.13 11.44 -25.27
CA ALA A 436 -0.12 12.19 -26.01
C ALA A 436 0.66 11.26 -26.94
N LEU A 437 1.01 10.06 -26.47
CA LEU A 437 1.73 9.03 -27.25
C LEU A 437 1.06 8.67 -28.58
N VAL A 438 -0.28 8.67 -28.63
CA VAL A 438 -1.05 8.28 -29.83
C VAL A 438 -1.54 9.46 -30.67
N CYS A 439 -1.26 10.70 -30.26
CA CYS A 439 -1.74 11.88 -30.96
C CYS A 439 -0.93 12.09 -32.25
N PRO A 440 -1.54 12.00 -33.45
CA PRO A 440 -0.80 12.13 -34.71
C PRO A 440 -0.37 13.57 -35.03
N GLN A 441 -0.77 14.55 -34.22
CA GLN A 441 -0.50 15.98 -34.41
C GLN A 441 0.27 16.57 -33.23
N ASP A 442 0.69 15.75 -32.26
CA ASP A 442 1.33 16.22 -31.03
C ASP A 442 0.51 17.28 -30.26
N ALA A 443 -0.80 17.36 -30.50
CA ALA A 443 -1.71 18.34 -29.91
C ALA A 443 -1.90 18.17 -28.39
N ARG A 444 -1.35 17.11 -27.80
CA ARG A 444 -1.38 16.85 -26.36
C ARG A 444 0.02 16.51 -25.90
N LYS A 445 0.51 17.23 -24.89
CA LYS A 445 1.83 17.04 -24.30
C LYS A 445 1.78 17.21 -22.80
N LEU A 446 2.69 16.55 -22.11
CA LEU A 446 2.91 16.74 -20.69
C LEU A 446 3.95 17.83 -20.45
N ARG A 447 3.77 18.56 -19.35
CA ARG A 447 4.70 19.56 -18.83
C ARG A 447 4.99 19.31 -17.38
N LEU A 448 6.16 19.70 -16.90
CA LEU A 448 6.41 19.73 -15.46
C LEU A 448 5.38 20.63 -14.77
N ALA A 449 4.81 20.14 -13.68
CA ALA A 449 3.99 20.97 -12.81
C ALA A 449 4.87 22.04 -12.13
N ASN A 450 4.23 23.08 -11.61
CA ASN A 450 4.94 24.08 -10.82
C ASN A 450 5.69 23.38 -9.67
N PRO A 451 7.03 23.51 -9.57
CA PRO A 451 7.81 22.88 -8.50
C PRO A 451 7.31 23.21 -7.09
N ASP A 452 6.79 24.43 -6.88
CA ASP A 452 6.25 24.87 -5.59
C ASP A 452 4.93 24.16 -5.22
N SER A 453 4.32 23.45 -6.17
CA SER A 453 3.08 22.69 -5.99
C SER A 453 3.30 21.17 -5.84
N VAL A 454 4.56 20.72 -5.88
CA VAL A 454 4.92 19.30 -5.78
C VAL A 454 5.53 19.03 -4.41
N GLU A 455 4.89 18.13 -3.66
CA GLU A 455 5.44 17.66 -2.39
C GLU A 455 6.80 16.96 -2.58
N PRO A 456 7.81 17.21 -1.73
CA PRO A 456 9.06 16.48 -1.82
C PRO A 456 8.88 14.98 -1.60
N LEU A 457 9.53 14.18 -2.46
CA LEU A 457 9.56 12.72 -2.32
C LEU A 457 10.46 12.32 -1.15
N ALA A 458 10.04 11.25 -0.45
CA ALA A 458 10.89 10.56 0.51
C ALA A 458 12.09 9.92 -0.21
N LYS A 459 13.15 9.56 0.51
CA LYS A 459 14.28 8.88 -0.13
C LYS A 459 13.87 7.48 -0.58
N ASN A 460 13.28 6.71 0.34
CA ASN A 460 12.83 5.33 0.17
C ASN A 460 11.53 5.09 0.95
N LEU A 461 11.00 3.87 0.89
CA LEU A 461 9.75 3.47 1.53
C LEU A 461 9.73 3.63 3.05
N LEU A 462 10.82 3.32 3.75
CA LEU A 462 10.88 3.50 5.20
C LEU A 462 10.75 4.98 5.58
N ASP A 463 11.43 5.85 4.83
CA ASP A 463 11.32 7.30 5.00
C ASP A 463 9.91 7.81 4.67
N ASP A 464 9.24 7.25 3.67
CA ASP A 464 7.83 7.57 3.37
C ASP A 464 6.90 7.12 4.51
N TYR A 465 7.14 5.95 5.11
CA TYR A 465 6.37 5.50 6.28
C TYR A 465 6.52 6.45 7.45
N ASN A 466 7.75 6.91 7.70
CA ASN A 466 8.03 7.88 8.76
C ASN A 466 7.42 9.24 8.46
N LYS A 467 7.50 9.73 7.21
CA LYS A 467 6.89 11.01 6.81
C LYS A 467 5.37 11.00 7.01
N LYS A 468 4.67 9.94 6.57
CA LYS A 468 3.22 9.82 6.77
C LYS A 468 2.84 9.64 8.24
N ALA A 469 3.63 8.91 9.01
CA ALA A 469 3.41 8.75 10.45
C ALA A 469 3.54 10.09 11.19
N ALA A 470 4.61 10.85 10.92
CA ALA A 470 4.80 12.19 11.48
C ALA A 470 3.64 13.12 11.13
N PHE A 471 3.19 13.12 9.87
CA PHE A 471 2.01 13.87 9.46
C PHE A 471 0.78 13.49 10.29
N ARG A 472 0.53 12.20 10.50
CA ARG A 472 -0.64 11.70 11.26
C ARG A 472 -0.61 12.08 12.73
N PHE A 473 0.54 11.99 13.38
CA PHE A 473 0.70 12.46 14.76
C PHE A 473 0.53 13.98 14.87
N ALA A 474 1.08 14.75 13.92
CA ALA A 474 0.98 16.21 13.92
C ALA A 474 -0.43 16.74 13.64
N ASN A 475 -1.31 15.93 13.07
CA ASN A 475 -2.69 16.28 12.70
C ASN A 475 -3.73 15.49 13.52
N ASP A 476 -3.38 15.03 14.72
CA ASP A 476 -4.28 14.34 15.67
C ASP A 476 -5.00 13.10 15.09
N MET A 477 -4.44 12.49 14.03
CA MET A 477 -4.96 11.25 13.44
C MET A 477 -4.56 10.02 14.26
N ILE A 478 -3.56 10.17 15.13
CA ILE A 478 -3.18 9.19 16.15
C ILE A 478 -3.14 9.94 17.49
N PRO A 479 -3.93 9.54 18.50
CA PRO A 479 -4.00 10.27 19.76
C PRO A 479 -2.70 10.11 20.55
N VAL A 480 -2.09 11.23 20.90
CA VAL A 480 -1.03 11.31 21.92
C VAL A 480 -1.72 11.72 23.22
N LYS A 481 -1.85 10.79 24.18
CA LYS A 481 -2.46 11.10 25.47
C LYS A 481 -1.48 11.78 26.42
#